data_AF-A0A246GB37-F1
#
_entry.id   AF-A0A246GB37-F1
#
_cell.length_a   1.000
_cell.length_b   1.000
_cell.length_c   1.000
_cell.angle_alpha   90.00
_cell.angle_beta   90.00
_cell.angle_gamma   90.00
#
_symmetry.space_group_name_H-M   'P 1'
#
loop_
_entity.id
_entity.type
_entity.pdbx_description
1 polymer ?
#
loop_
_entity_poly.entity_id
_entity_poly.type
_entity_poly.pdbx_seq_one_letter_code
_entity_poly.pdbx_strand_id
1 'polypeptide(L)'
;MTDREIESWVDSTEVESRTIGQRVADQVASFGGSWIFIISFLIFLLTWIVINVFFLMNKGFDPYPFILLNLILSCIAALQAPIIMMSQNRQEEKDRERAKKDFYVNLKAEQEIRLLQDKLDHILAHQHEELLHIQKEQITLLKEINQKIIRIEKQGKKVS
;
A
#
# COMPACT_ATOMS: atom_id res chain seq x y z
N MET A 1 13.94 -8.78 14.18
CA MET A 1 13.79 -8.44 12.76
C MET A 1 13.69 -6.94 12.69
N THR A 2 14.72 -6.31 12.14
CA THR A 2 15.02 -4.88 12.29
C THR A 2 14.51 -4.14 11.06
N ASP A 3 14.01 -2.90 11.19
CA ASP A 3 13.45 -2.11 10.08
C ASP A 3 14.39 -2.02 8.85
N ARG A 4 15.71 -1.99 9.10
CA ARG A 4 16.77 -2.00 8.07
C ARG A 4 16.81 -3.26 7.20
N GLU A 5 16.41 -4.41 7.73
CA GLU A 5 16.40 -5.65 6.98
C GLU A 5 15.25 -5.64 5.97
N ILE A 6 14.07 -5.17 6.37
CA ILE A 6 12.89 -5.05 5.50
C ILE A 6 13.14 -4.05 4.36
N GLU A 7 13.80 -2.92 4.64
CA GLU A 7 14.23 -1.97 3.60
C GLU A 7 15.15 -2.62 2.55
N SER A 8 16.07 -3.50 2.96
CA SER A 8 17.00 -4.16 2.03
C SER A 8 16.35 -5.19 1.11
N TRP A 9 15.30 -5.90 1.57
CA TRP A 9 14.55 -6.84 0.74
C TRP A 9 13.74 -6.10 -0.34
N VAL A 10 13.20 -4.93 -0.02
CA VAL A 10 12.47 -4.08 -0.98
C VAL A 10 13.40 -3.48 -2.03
N ASP A 11 14.58 -3.01 -1.62
CA ASP A 11 15.59 -2.41 -2.51
C ASP A 11 16.24 -3.45 -3.45
N SER A 12 16.46 -4.68 -2.96
CA SER A 12 17.12 -5.75 -3.75
C SER A 12 16.29 -6.32 -4.90
N THR A 13 14.97 -6.10 -4.92
CA THR A 13 14.08 -6.55 -6.01
C THR A 13 13.97 -5.57 -7.19
N GLU A 14 14.50 -4.35 -7.09
CA GLU A 14 14.37 -3.31 -8.13
C GLU A 14 15.52 -3.29 -9.17
N VAL A 15 16.49 -4.20 -9.09
CA VAL A 15 17.58 -4.29 -10.09
C VAL A 15 17.15 -5.13 -11.30
N GLU A 16 15.96 -4.87 -11.83
CA GLU A 16 15.57 -5.39 -13.13
C GLU A 16 16.38 -4.64 -14.20
N SER A 17 17.14 -5.37 -15.01
CA SER A 17 18.00 -4.81 -16.05
C SER A 17 17.16 -4.04 -17.07
N ARG A 18 16.95 -2.75 -16.83
CA ARG A 18 16.11 -1.89 -17.66
C ARG A 18 16.63 -1.93 -19.10
N THR A 19 15.80 -2.48 -19.99
CA THR A 19 16.08 -2.49 -21.42
C THR A 19 16.17 -1.05 -21.94
N ILE A 20 16.93 -0.82 -23.02
CA ILE A 20 17.07 0.51 -23.63
C ILE A 20 15.68 1.09 -23.98
N GLY A 21 14.74 0.24 -24.41
CA GLY A 21 13.36 0.64 -24.70
C GLY A 21 12.61 1.18 -23.48
N GLN A 22 12.75 0.57 -22.31
CA GLN A 22 12.12 1.05 -21.07
C GLN A 22 12.69 2.41 -20.64
N ARG A 23 14.00 2.61 -20.77
CA ARG A 23 14.63 3.91 -20.44
C ARG A 23 14.14 5.04 -21.35
N VAL A 24 13.97 4.77 -22.64
CA VAL A 24 13.44 5.74 -23.60
C VAL A 24 11.95 6.00 -23.32
N ALA A 25 11.17 4.96 -23.02
CA ALA A 25 9.76 5.10 -22.66
C ALA A 25 9.58 5.96 -21.38
N ASP A 26 10.37 5.71 -20.33
CA ASP A 26 10.37 6.51 -19.10
C ASP A 26 10.69 7.98 -19.38
N GLN A 27 11.70 8.24 -20.23
CA GLN A 27 12.06 9.59 -20.64
C GLN A 27 10.93 10.28 -21.41
N VAL A 28 10.30 9.58 -22.36
CA VAL A 28 9.17 10.11 -23.12
C VAL A 28 7.94 10.36 -22.24
N ALA A 29 7.64 9.47 -21.29
CA ALA A 29 6.54 9.64 -20.35
C ALA A 29 6.79 10.84 -19.40
N SER A 30 8.02 11.00 -18.91
CA SER A 30 8.40 12.14 -18.07
C SER A 30 8.34 13.47 -18.83
N PHE A 31 8.67 13.45 -20.13
CA PHE A 31 8.61 14.63 -20.99
C PHE A 31 7.17 14.97 -21.41
N GLY A 32 6.40 13.98 -21.88
CA GLY A 32 5.01 14.14 -22.29
C GLY A 32 4.06 14.49 -21.14
N GLY A 33 4.41 14.08 -19.92
CA GLY A 33 3.74 14.46 -18.67
C GLY A 33 4.33 15.71 -18.02
N SER A 34 5.01 16.60 -18.76
CA SER A 34 5.53 17.88 -18.22
C SER A 34 4.78 19.10 -18.73
N TRP A 35 4.60 20.09 -17.85
CA TRP A 35 3.98 21.38 -18.20
C TRP A 35 4.78 22.14 -19.26
N ILE A 36 6.10 21.94 -19.27
CA ILE A 36 7.01 22.56 -20.23
C ILE A 36 6.71 22.05 -21.65
N PHE A 37 6.39 20.76 -21.80
CA PHE A 37 6.04 20.19 -23.11
C PHE A 37 4.77 20.84 -23.67
N ILE A 38 3.71 20.93 -22.86
CA ILE A 38 2.44 21.56 -23.27
C ILE A 38 2.66 23.02 -23.69
N ILE A 39 3.42 23.79 -22.90
CA ILE A 39 3.70 25.19 -23.21
C ILE A 39 4.51 25.32 -24.52
N SER A 40 5.54 24.48 -24.69
CA SER A 40 6.35 24.50 -25.91
C SER A 40 5.53 24.13 -27.16
N PHE A 41 4.63 23.14 -27.04
CA PHE A 41 3.73 22.72 -28.10
C PHE A 41 2.73 23.82 -28.46
N LEU A 42 2.17 24.52 -27.46
CA LEU A 42 1.29 25.67 -27.68
C LEU A 42 2.01 26.81 -28.40
N ILE A 43 3.25 27.13 -28.02
CA ILE A 43 4.04 28.17 -28.68
C ILE A 43 4.33 27.79 -30.14
N PHE A 44 4.72 26.54 -30.39
CA PHE A 44 4.94 26.01 -31.73
C PHE A 44 3.67 26.13 -32.58
N LEU A 45 2.52 25.78 -32.01
CA LEU A 45 1.24 25.83 -32.69
C LEU A 45 0.79 27.25 -32.99
N LEU A 46 0.94 28.18 -32.04
CA LEU A 46 0.67 29.60 -32.26
C LEU A 46 1.55 30.16 -33.37
N THR A 47 2.84 29.80 -33.38
CA THR A 47 3.77 30.19 -34.45
C THR A 47 3.30 29.66 -35.80
N TRP A 48 2.85 28.41 -35.85
CA TRP A 48 2.32 27.78 -37.06
C TRP A 48 1.04 28.45 -37.56
N ILE A 49 0.11 28.79 -36.66
CA ILE A 49 -1.10 29.55 -36.99
C ILE A 49 -0.72 30.89 -37.59
N VAL A 50 0.20 31.64 -36.96
CA VAL A 50 0.62 32.97 -37.44
C VAL A 50 1.19 32.88 -38.85
N ILE A 51 2.08 31.93 -39.12
CA ILE A 51 2.64 31.69 -40.47
C ILE A 51 1.54 31.39 -41.48
N ASN A 52 0.60 30.50 -41.13
CA ASN A 52 -0.51 30.15 -42.02
C ASN A 52 -1.42 31.35 -42.29
N VAL A 53 -1.76 32.14 -41.27
CA VAL A 53 -2.58 33.34 -41.42
C VAL A 53 -1.91 34.34 -42.35
N PHE A 54 -0.61 34.64 -42.18
CA PHE A 54 0.11 35.55 -43.08
C PHE A 54 0.15 35.06 -44.53
N PHE A 55 0.30 33.75 -44.74
CA PHE A 55 0.29 33.17 -46.09
C PHE A 55 -1.10 33.18 -46.73
N LEU A 56 -2.16 32.95 -45.94
CA LEU A 56 -3.54 32.88 -46.41
C LEU A 56 -4.23 34.25 -46.52
N MET A 57 -3.71 35.28 -45.85
CA MET A 57 -4.25 36.65 -45.90
C MET A 57 -4.28 37.20 -47.34
N ASN A 58 -3.44 36.67 -48.23
CA ASN A 58 -3.42 37.00 -49.66
C ASN A 58 -4.56 36.37 -50.49
N LYS A 59 -5.40 35.47 -49.93
CA LYS A 59 -6.44 34.72 -50.66
C LYS A 59 -7.87 34.84 -50.07
N GLY A 60 -8.09 35.70 -49.07
CA GLY A 60 -9.38 35.85 -48.37
C GLY A 60 -9.45 35.02 -47.08
N PHE A 61 -10.38 35.36 -46.18
CA PHE A 61 -10.53 34.68 -44.89
C PHE A 61 -11.22 33.32 -45.07
N ASP A 62 -10.46 32.25 -44.80
CA ASP A 62 -10.84 30.81 -44.80
C ASP A 62 -11.67 30.28 -46.00
N PRO A 63 -11.16 30.39 -47.25
CA PRO A 63 -11.76 29.72 -48.39
C PRO A 63 -11.65 28.19 -48.28
N TYR A 64 -12.60 27.48 -48.88
CA TYR A 64 -12.60 26.01 -48.98
C TYR A 64 -11.22 25.53 -49.49
N PRO A 65 -10.51 24.60 -48.80
CA PRO A 65 -10.99 23.61 -47.83
C PRO A 65 -10.66 23.90 -46.34
N PHE A 66 -11.08 25.05 -45.80
CA PHE A 66 -11.11 25.40 -44.37
C PHE A 66 -9.84 25.02 -43.57
N ILE A 67 -8.71 25.55 -43.99
CA ILE A 67 -7.40 25.18 -43.42
C ILE A 67 -7.29 25.55 -41.93
N LEU A 68 -7.91 26.66 -41.52
CA LEU A 68 -7.86 27.11 -40.13
C LEU A 68 -8.70 26.22 -39.22
N LEU A 69 -9.91 25.84 -39.67
CA LEU A 69 -10.77 24.94 -38.91
C LEU A 69 -10.12 23.56 -38.73
N ASN A 70 -9.53 23.00 -39.79
CA ASN A 70 -8.83 21.72 -39.74
C ASN A 70 -7.60 21.76 -38.81
N LEU A 71 -6.89 22.89 -38.76
CA LEU A 71 -5.76 23.09 -37.87
C LEU A 71 -6.20 23.13 -36.40
N ILE A 72 -7.30 23.82 -36.09
CA ILE A 72 -7.85 23.89 -34.73
C ILE A 72 -8.33 22.50 -34.27
N LEU A 73 -9.06 21.77 -35.12
CA LEU A 73 -9.54 20.43 -34.80
C LEU A 73 -8.39 19.44 -34.54
N SER A 74 -7.35 19.49 -35.37
CA SER A 74 -6.15 18.64 -35.20
C SER A 74 -5.38 18.99 -33.92
N CYS A 75 -5.33 20.27 -33.55
CA CYS A 75 -4.72 20.75 -32.30
C CYS A 75 -5.42 20.18 -31.07
N ILE A 76 -6.76 20.29 -31.04
CA ILE A 76 -7.57 19.80 -29.92
C ILE A 76 -7.32 18.31 -29.72
N ALA A 77 -7.29 17.52 -30.80
CA ALA A 77 -6.98 16.10 -30.74
C ALA A 77 -5.55 15.83 -30.22
N ALA A 78 -4.55 16.57 -30.70
CA ALA A 78 -3.16 16.39 -30.29
C ALA A 78 -2.91 16.71 -28.79
N LEU A 79 -3.63 17.69 -28.23
CA LEU A 79 -3.53 18.06 -26.81
C LEU A 79 -4.16 17.02 -25.86
N GLN A 80 -4.96 16.08 -26.36
CA GLN A 80 -5.62 15.08 -25.51
C GLN A 80 -4.61 14.13 -24.85
N ALA A 81 -3.65 13.60 -25.61
CA ALA A 81 -2.72 12.60 -25.09
C ALA A 81 -1.84 13.12 -23.92
N PRO A 82 -1.26 14.34 -23.98
CA PRO A 82 -0.52 14.91 -22.85
C PRO A 82 -1.41 15.21 -21.64
N ILE A 83 -2.64 15.70 -21.84
CA ILE A 83 -3.58 15.96 -20.74
C ILE A 83 -3.97 14.66 -20.04
N ILE A 84 -4.22 13.60 -20.80
CA ILE A 84 -4.51 12.27 -20.26
C ILE A 84 -3.30 11.76 -19.47
N MET A 85 -2.10 11.84 -20.05
CA MET A 85 -0.85 11.41 -19.39
C MET A 85 -0.58 12.18 -18.09
N MET A 86 -0.85 13.48 -18.06
CA MET A 86 -0.78 14.30 -16.85
C MET A 86 -1.75 13.86 -15.76
N SER A 87 -2.99 13.59 -16.16
CA SER A 87 -4.01 13.12 -15.23
C SER A 87 -3.63 11.75 -14.65
N GLN A 88 -3.00 10.90 -15.47
CA GLN A 88 -2.48 9.60 -15.08
C GLN A 88 -1.31 9.73 -14.11
N ASN A 89 -0.26 10.51 -14.43
CA ASN A 89 0.87 10.74 -13.53
C ASN A 89 0.44 11.24 -12.14
N ARG A 90 -0.52 12.18 -12.11
CA ARG A 90 -1.08 12.68 -10.85
C ARG A 90 -1.88 11.61 -10.09
N GLN A 91 -2.57 10.74 -10.81
CA GLN A 91 -3.32 9.64 -10.20
C GLN A 91 -2.37 8.58 -9.64
N GLU A 92 -1.31 8.22 -10.38
CA GLU A 92 -0.28 7.29 -9.94
C GLU A 92 0.44 7.78 -8.68
N GLU A 93 0.74 9.08 -8.56
CA GLU A 93 1.33 9.66 -7.36
C GLU A 93 0.41 9.48 -6.14
N LYS A 94 -0.88 9.77 -6.30
CA LYS A 94 -1.89 9.55 -5.25
C LYS A 94 -2.05 8.08 -4.89
N ASP A 95 -2.04 7.20 -5.88
CA ASP A 95 -2.16 5.76 -5.68
C ASP A 95 -0.94 5.21 -4.96
N ARG A 96 0.27 5.71 -5.27
CA ARG A 96 1.50 5.41 -4.55
C ARG A 96 1.45 5.86 -3.09
N GLU A 97 0.95 7.07 -2.81
CA GLU A 97 0.76 7.52 -1.43
C GLU A 97 -0.27 6.69 -0.68
N ARG A 98 -1.39 6.34 -1.32
CA ARG A 98 -2.42 5.47 -0.74
C ARG A 98 -1.83 4.10 -0.41
N ALA A 99 -1.12 3.47 -1.34
CA ALA A 99 -0.48 2.18 -1.13
C ALA A 99 0.51 2.20 0.06
N LYS A 100 1.30 3.28 0.20
CA LYS A 100 2.17 3.48 1.37
C LYS A 100 1.36 3.53 2.67
N LYS A 101 0.27 4.30 2.71
CA LYS A 101 -0.59 4.40 3.90
C LYS A 101 -1.22 3.05 4.26
N ASP A 102 -1.73 2.33 3.27
CA ASP A 102 -2.34 1.02 3.46
C ASP A 102 -1.32 0.01 4.01
N PHE A 103 -0.07 0.05 3.53
CA PHE A 103 1.02 -0.75 4.07
C PHE A 103 1.29 -0.46 5.55
N TYR A 104 1.37 0.82 5.95
CA TYR A 104 1.60 1.19 7.36
C TYR A 104 0.44 0.77 8.26
N VAL A 105 -0.80 0.90 7.79
CA VAL A 105 -1.98 0.43 8.54
C VAL A 105 -1.92 -1.08 8.74
N ASN A 106 -1.57 -1.83 7.69
CA ASN A 106 -1.47 -3.28 7.78
C ASN A 106 -0.35 -3.72 8.73
N LEU A 107 0.83 -3.09 8.63
CA LEU A 107 1.95 -3.36 9.54
C LEU A 107 1.57 -3.08 11.00
N LYS A 108 0.87 -1.97 11.25
CA LYS A 108 0.39 -1.63 12.60
C LYS A 108 -0.63 -2.65 13.10
N ALA A 109 -1.57 -3.08 12.24
CA ALA A 109 -2.54 -4.11 12.60
C ALA A 109 -1.85 -5.44 12.95
N GLU A 110 -0.82 -5.83 12.20
CA GLU A 110 -0.02 -7.02 12.51
C GLU A 110 0.66 -6.91 13.88
N GLN A 111 1.26 -5.76 14.20
CA GLN A 111 1.86 -5.51 15.51
C GLN A 111 0.83 -5.58 16.65
N GLU A 112 -0.34 -4.97 16.47
CA GLU A 112 -1.42 -5.02 17.45
C GLU A 112 -1.92 -6.46 17.67
N ILE A 113 -2.05 -7.26 16.61
CA ILE A 113 -2.42 -8.68 16.71
C ILE A 113 -1.35 -9.47 17.49
N ARG A 114 -0.07 -9.27 17.20
CA ARG A 114 1.03 -9.94 17.95
C ARG A 114 1.00 -9.57 19.43
N LEU A 115 0.78 -8.29 19.76
CA LEU A 115 0.68 -7.84 21.14
C LEU A 115 -0.55 -8.43 21.86
N LEU A 116 -1.66 -8.60 21.15
CA LEU A 116 -2.84 -9.30 21.69
C LEU A 116 -2.54 -10.78 21.93
N GLN A 117 -1.82 -11.43 21.03
CA GLN A 117 -1.39 -12.82 21.19
C GLN A 117 -0.49 -13.00 22.42
N ASP A 118 0.53 -12.15 22.59
CA ASP A 118 1.41 -12.19 23.76
C ASP A 118 0.63 -12.01 25.08
N LYS A 119 -0.36 -11.11 25.10
CA LYS A 119 -1.24 -10.92 26.26
C LYS A 119 -2.11 -12.14 26.54
N LEU A 120 -2.66 -12.75 25.49
CA LEU A 120 -3.47 -13.97 25.63
C LEU A 120 -2.62 -15.12 26.17
N ASP A 121 -1.41 -15.31 25.63
CA ASP A 121 -0.49 -16.36 26.09
C ASP A 121 -0.11 -16.14 27.56
N HIS A 122 0.14 -14.89 27.96
CA HIS A 122 0.41 -14.55 29.37
C HIS A 122 -0.78 -14.87 30.30
N ILE A 123 -2.00 -14.50 29.90
CA ILE A 123 -3.22 -14.79 30.66
C ILE A 123 -3.45 -16.31 30.75
N LEU A 124 -3.29 -17.04 29.65
CA LEU A 124 -3.48 -18.49 29.60
C LEU A 124 -2.45 -19.21 30.48
N ALA A 125 -1.18 -18.77 30.48
CA ALA A 125 -0.16 -19.32 31.36
C ALA A 125 -0.53 -19.12 32.85
N HIS A 126 -0.96 -17.91 33.22
CA HIS A 126 -1.38 -17.62 34.58
C HIS A 126 -2.59 -18.46 35.01
N GLN A 127 -3.62 -18.57 34.16
CA GLN A 127 -4.79 -19.42 34.42
C GLN A 127 -4.41 -20.90 34.57
N HIS A 128 -3.44 -21.38 33.80
CA HIS A 128 -2.96 -22.76 33.89
C HIS A 128 -2.29 -23.04 35.24
N GLU A 129 -1.45 -22.12 35.72
CA GLU A 129 -0.81 -22.25 37.04
C GLU A 129 -1.84 -22.27 38.18
N GLU A 130 -2.84 -21.39 38.14
CA GLU A 130 -3.95 -21.35 39.11
C GLU A 130 -4.73 -22.68 39.13
N LEU A 131 -5.05 -23.24 37.96
CA LEU A 131 -5.74 -24.54 37.88
C LEU A 131 -4.89 -25.68 38.47
N LEU A 132 -3.59 -25.68 38.22
CA LEU A 132 -2.67 -26.66 38.81
C LEU A 132 -2.57 -26.50 40.33
N HIS A 133 -2.60 -25.27 40.84
CA HIS A 133 -2.60 -24.99 42.27
C HIS A 133 -3.86 -25.56 42.94
N ILE A 134 -5.05 -25.24 42.39
CA ILE A 134 -6.33 -25.75 42.89
C ILE A 134 -6.37 -27.29 42.84
N GLN A 135 -5.89 -27.92 41.78
CA GLN A 135 -5.84 -29.40 41.72
C GLN A 135 -4.94 -30.00 42.81
N LYS A 136 -3.78 -29.39 43.11
CA LYS A 136 -2.90 -29.86 44.20
C LYS A 136 -3.55 -29.73 45.56
N GLU A 137 -4.27 -28.64 45.81
CA GLU A 137 -5.04 -28.47 47.04
C GLU A 137 -6.12 -29.55 47.17
N GLN A 138 -6.89 -29.81 46.11
CA GLN A 138 -7.90 -30.87 46.10
C GLN A 138 -7.31 -32.24 46.39
N ILE A 139 -6.15 -32.59 45.81
CA ILE A 139 -5.44 -33.84 46.09
C ILE A 139 -5.01 -33.92 47.56
N THR A 140 -4.56 -32.81 48.13
CA THR A 140 -4.12 -32.74 49.53
C THR A 140 -5.31 -32.96 50.48
N LEU A 141 -6.43 -32.29 50.24
CA LEU A 141 -7.68 -32.49 50.99
C LEU A 141 -8.17 -33.93 50.90
N LEU A 142 -8.14 -34.55 49.70
CA LEU A 142 -8.48 -35.96 49.52
C LEU A 142 -7.57 -36.89 50.35
N LYS A 143 -6.26 -36.63 50.39
CA LYS A 143 -5.32 -37.38 51.22
C LYS A 143 -5.63 -37.24 52.72
N GLU A 144 -5.96 -36.04 53.18
CA GLU A 144 -6.33 -35.78 54.58
C GLU A 144 -7.63 -36.48 54.96
N ILE A 145 -8.66 -36.42 54.11
CA ILE A 145 -9.93 -37.13 54.31
C ILE A 145 -9.66 -38.64 54.41
N ASN A 146 -8.89 -39.20 53.48
CA ASN A 146 -8.55 -40.62 53.49
C ASN A 146 -7.80 -41.02 54.78
N GLN A 147 -6.84 -40.20 55.25
CA GLN A 147 -6.16 -40.44 56.52
C GLN A 147 -7.11 -40.38 57.73
N LYS A 148 -8.05 -39.43 57.75
CA LYS A 148 -9.07 -39.34 58.81
C LYS A 148 -9.96 -40.58 58.82
N ILE A 149 -10.42 -41.05 57.66
CA ILE A 149 -11.20 -42.30 57.54
C ILE A 149 -10.44 -43.48 58.12
N ILE A 150 -9.17 -43.68 57.72
CA ILE A 150 -8.33 -44.78 58.23
C ILE A 150 -8.14 -44.69 59.76
N ARG A 151 -8.00 -43.48 60.32
CA ARG A 151 -7.90 -43.29 61.78
C ARG A 151 -9.21 -43.68 62.49
N ILE A 152 -10.35 -43.29 61.93
CA ILE A 152 -11.67 -43.64 62.48
C ILE A 152 -11.88 -45.16 62.44
N GLU A 153 -11.55 -45.84 61.34
CA GLU A 153 -11.62 -47.31 61.26
C GLU A 153 -10.74 -47.99 62.32
N LYS A 154 -9.52 -47.49 62.54
CA LYS A 154 -8.63 -48.01 63.59
C LYS A 154 -9.16 -47.78 65.00
N GLN A 155 -9.86 -46.68 65.24
CA GLN A 155 -10.49 -46.39 66.54
C GLN A 155 -11.72 -47.28 66.75
N GLY A 156 -12.55 -47.49 65.72
CA GLY A 156 -13.70 -48.40 65.78
C GLY A 156 -13.31 -49.86 66.05
N LYS A 157 -12.20 -50.35 65.48
CA LYS A 157 -11.66 -51.69 65.74
C LYS A 157 -11.06 -51.90 67.13
N LYS A 158 -10.83 -50.84 67.91
CA LYS A 158 -10.23 -50.91 69.27
C LYS A 158 -11.27 -50.95 70.40
N VAL A 159 -12.54 -50.71 70.07
CA VAL A 159 -13.66 -50.61 71.03
C VAL A 159 -14.62 -51.81 70.90
N SER A 160 -14.42 -52.69 69.91
CA SER A 160 -15.08 -54.00 69.78
C SER A 160 -14.11 -55.13 70.09
#